data_AF-A0A3B3VAC0-F1
#
_entry.id   AF-A0A3B3VAC0-F1
#
_cell.length_a   1.000
_cell.length_b   1.000
_cell.length_c   1.000
_cell.angle_alpha   90.00
_cell.angle_beta   90.00
_cell.angle_gamma   90.00
#
_symmetry.space_group_name_H-M   'P 1'
#
loop_
_entity.id
_entity.type
_entity.pdbx_description
1 polymer ?
#
loop_
_entity_poly.entity_id
_entity_poly.type
_entity_poly.pdbx_seq_one_letter_code
_entity_poly.pdbx_strand_id
1 'polypeptide(L)'
;GYLVAAPSVFRAGVEESVSVTIFNAKAETRVQAQLSVKGQAVTHSHSTVYKGTIKLKDPRGSRMIQWKSLKPVCCIVNMSFPLSDQPVFGEWFIFVEVQGQTYNKSFEVQKYMPKFELVIVPPPYIRDLSLCEQASVTARYTFGKPVTGKLTVNMTVNGVGYYRHEMGQPVIKTMEIKGSANFSLCVKDMMPLDVADHFRGTVSIWASVTSIDGSRQTTFDDSTAVHKQLIDIKYSKETRKQFKPGLPYKGKIEVTYPDGSPADGVRVRVKAELTPKDNIYTSELISKGGEATFEIPSIPIAAQYVWLEVFKEMADFDVSDVFGVPKDDGHVWWPGLSSKRRRRSSVFPWQWDITKDARFAFTV
;
A
#
# COMPACT_ATOMS: atom_id res chain seq x y z
N GLY A 1 34.38 -13.73 -15.40
CA GLY A 1 33.59 -12.56 -15.81
C GLY A 1 32.11 -12.90 -15.80
N TYR A 2 31.38 -12.81 -14.69
CA TYR A 2 30.10 -13.51 -14.46
C TYR A 2 28.81 -12.68 -14.55
N LEU A 3 27.73 -13.34 -14.98
CA LEU A 3 26.34 -13.00 -14.67
C LEU A 3 26.05 -13.36 -13.22
N VAL A 4 25.22 -12.57 -12.55
CA VAL A 4 24.41 -13.03 -11.43
C VAL A 4 22.96 -12.66 -11.72
N ALA A 5 22.07 -13.64 -11.74
CA ALA A 5 20.63 -13.40 -11.69
C ALA A 5 20.16 -13.68 -10.27
N ALA A 6 19.77 -12.61 -9.58
CA ALA A 6 19.22 -12.58 -8.24
C ALA A 6 17.89 -11.80 -8.27
N PRO A 7 16.93 -12.09 -7.39
CA PRO A 7 15.71 -11.30 -7.27
C PRO A 7 16.04 -9.86 -6.84
N SER A 8 15.30 -8.89 -7.38
CA SER A 8 15.49 -7.47 -7.09
C SER A 8 14.97 -7.04 -5.70
N VAL A 9 14.16 -7.89 -5.05
CA VAL A 9 13.57 -7.67 -3.73
C VAL A 9 13.57 -8.99 -2.97
N PHE A 10 14.23 -9.04 -1.81
CA PHE A 10 14.18 -10.18 -0.90
C PHE A 10 13.06 -10.00 0.12
N ARG A 11 12.18 -10.99 0.28
CA ARG A 11 11.04 -10.96 1.20
C ARG A 11 11.33 -11.82 2.43
N ALA A 12 11.04 -11.31 3.62
CA ALA A 12 11.26 -12.05 4.87
C ALA A 12 10.41 -13.34 4.92
N GLY A 13 11.04 -14.48 5.22
CA GLY A 13 10.38 -15.78 5.28
C GLY A 13 10.19 -16.52 3.94
N VAL A 14 10.69 -15.96 2.82
CA VAL A 14 10.67 -16.62 1.50
C VAL A 14 12.07 -17.11 1.15
N GLU A 15 12.18 -18.36 0.68
CA GLU A 15 13.44 -18.92 0.19
C GLU A 15 13.67 -18.46 -1.27
N GLU A 16 14.75 -17.71 -1.48
CA GLU A 16 15.05 -17.02 -2.73
C GLU A 16 16.40 -17.49 -3.30
N SER A 17 16.44 -17.82 -4.59
CA SER A 17 17.64 -18.39 -5.22
C SER A 17 18.44 -17.37 -6.03
N VAL A 18 19.77 -17.53 -6.02
CA VAL A 18 20.71 -16.68 -6.75
C VAL A 18 21.54 -17.55 -7.68
N SER A 19 21.46 -17.29 -8.99
CA SER A 19 22.15 -18.07 -10.02
C SER A 19 23.34 -17.28 -10.59
N VAL A 20 24.51 -17.92 -10.65
CA VAL A 20 25.78 -17.29 -11.06
C VAL A 20 26.32 -17.97 -12.32
N THR A 21 26.16 -17.32 -13.47
CA THR A 21 26.69 -17.81 -14.75
C THR A 21 28.01 -17.10 -15.03
N ILE A 22 29.15 -17.68 -14.62
CA ILE A 22 30.43 -17.07 -15.02
C ILE A 22 30.52 -17.01 -16.55
N PHE A 23 31.16 -15.98 -17.08
CA PHE A 23 31.62 -15.96 -18.46
C PHE A 23 33.16 -15.82 -18.52
N ASN A 24 33.72 -16.38 -19.59
CA ASN A 24 35.12 -16.77 -19.80
C ASN A 24 35.98 -16.97 -18.54
N ALA A 25 35.71 -18.03 -17.77
CA ALA A 25 36.77 -18.68 -17.01
C ALA A 25 37.92 -19.10 -17.95
N LYS A 26 39.10 -19.36 -17.35
CA LYS A 26 40.23 -20.05 -18.02
C LYS A 26 40.51 -21.42 -17.38
N ALA A 27 40.15 -21.57 -16.11
CA ALA A 27 40.05 -22.81 -15.35
C ALA A 27 38.89 -22.65 -14.33
N GLU A 28 38.49 -23.74 -13.66
CA GLU A 28 37.41 -23.76 -12.67
C GLU A 28 37.53 -22.63 -11.62
N THR A 29 36.46 -21.85 -11.39
CA THR A 29 36.54 -20.59 -10.64
C THR A 29 35.53 -20.53 -9.48
N ARG A 30 35.93 -20.92 -8.26
CA ARG A 30 35.06 -20.80 -7.06
C ARG A 30 34.62 -19.35 -6.82
N VAL A 31 33.32 -19.07 -6.93
CA VAL A 31 32.67 -17.82 -6.48
C VAL A 31 32.21 -18.00 -5.05
N GLN A 32 32.36 -17.00 -4.17
CA GLN A 32 31.60 -16.91 -2.92
C GLN A 32 30.54 -15.79 -3.02
N ALA A 33 29.35 -16.03 -2.48
CA ALA A 33 28.26 -15.06 -2.40
C ALA A 33 27.90 -14.80 -0.94
N GLN A 34 27.63 -13.54 -0.57
CA GLN A 34 27.29 -13.13 0.79
C GLN A 34 26.19 -12.06 0.76
N LEU A 35 25.16 -12.22 1.59
CA LEU A 35 24.10 -11.23 1.76
C LEU A 35 24.46 -10.31 2.93
N SER A 36 24.32 -8.99 2.75
CA SER A 36 24.55 -8.01 3.82
C SER A 36 23.48 -6.92 3.81
N VAL A 37 23.16 -6.39 5.00
CA VAL A 37 22.16 -5.34 5.21
C VAL A 37 22.82 -4.21 6.00
N LYS A 38 22.78 -2.99 5.47
CA LYS A 38 23.45 -1.80 6.05
C LYS A 38 24.94 -2.03 6.41
N GLY A 39 25.64 -2.87 5.63
CA GLY A 39 27.06 -3.20 5.81
C GLY A 39 27.34 -4.38 6.74
N GLN A 40 26.35 -4.91 7.47
CA GLN A 40 26.53 -6.10 8.31
C GLN A 40 26.11 -7.36 7.54
N ALA A 41 26.98 -8.37 7.50
CA ALA A 41 26.74 -9.62 6.79
C ALA A 41 25.75 -10.54 7.53
N VAL A 42 24.87 -11.19 6.76
CA VAL A 42 23.76 -12.00 7.27
C VAL A 42 23.92 -13.50 6.91
N THR A 43 24.47 -13.87 5.73
CA THR A 43 24.70 -15.28 5.31
C THR A 43 25.66 -15.42 4.09
N HIS A 44 26.22 -16.61 3.79
CA HIS A 44 27.20 -16.86 2.68
C HIS A 44 27.21 -18.30 2.02
N SER A 45 27.66 -18.47 0.73
CA SER A 45 27.70 -19.75 -0.09
C SER A 45 28.64 -19.74 -1.37
N HIS A 46 28.79 -20.77 -2.29
CA HIS A 46 29.79 -20.81 -3.45
C HIS A 46 29.60 -21.63 -4.86
N SER A 47 29.95 -21.15 -6.15
CA SER A 47 29.78 -21.78 -7.61
C SER A 47 30.54 -21.25 -8.98
N THR A 48 30.36 -21.71 -10.32
CA THR A 48 31.14 -21.33 -11.66
C THR A 48 30.67 -21.60 -13.22
N VAL A 49 31.03 -20.81 -14.36
CA VAL A 49 30.84 -20.97 -15.96
C VAL A 49 31.67 -20.10 -17.13
N TYR A 50 31.29 -19.88 -18.49
CA TYR A 50 32.05 -19.32 -19.76
C TYR A 50 31.41 -18.25 -20.87
N LYS A 51 32.09 -17.61 -21.93
CA LYS A 51 32.18 -16.20 -22.71
C LYS A 51 31.23 -15.47 -23.83
N GLY A 52 31.21 -14.08 -24.13
CA GLY A 52 30.54 -13.35 -25.36
C GLY A 52 30.80 -11.87 -25.98
N THR A 53 29.89 -11.27 -26.85
CA THR A 53 29.91 -10.00 -27.76
C THR A 53 28.56 -9.17 -27.86
N ILE A 54 28.48 -7.86 -28.30
CA ILE A 54 27.21 -7.01 -28.36
C ILE A 54 27.02 -6.12 -29.66
N LYS A 55 25.76 -5.88 -30.09
CA LYS A 55 25.30 -4.99 -31.22
C LYS A 55 24.01 -4.21 -30.86
N LEU A 56 23.78 -3.02 -31.42
CA LEU A 56 22.53 -2.23 -31.32
C LEU A 56 21.95 -1.92 -32.72
N LYS A 57 20.62 -1.99 -32.89
CA LYS A 57 19.89 -1.63 -34.12
C LYS A 57 18.76 -0.62 -33.86
N ASP A 58 18.53 0.28 -34.83
CA ASP A 58 17.36 1.17 -34.88
C ASP A 58 16.09 0.43 -35.38
N PRO A 59 14.90 1.05 -35.31
CA PRO A 59 13.63 0.47 -35.76
C PRO A 59 13.58 0.16 -37.26
N ARG A 60 14.50 0.72 -38.06
CA ARG A 60 14.63 0.45 -39.50
C ARG A 60 15.63 -0.69 -39.78
N GLY A 61 16.11 -1.38 -38.74
CA GLY A 61 17.09 -2.46 -38.84
C GLY A 61 18.54 -2.00 -39.05
N SER A 62 18.80 -0.69 -39.04
CA SER A 62 20.13 -0.10 -39.21
C SER A 62 20.98 -0.39 -37.98
N ARG A 63 22.19 -0.93 -38.16
CA ARG A 63 23.10 -1.22 -37.05
C ARG A 63 23.81 0.06 -36.61
N MET A 64 23.28 0.70 -35.57
CA MET A 64 23.76 1.99 -35.07
C MET A 64 25.14 1.91 -34.42
N ILE A 65 25.41 0.83 -33.67
CA ILE A 65 26.73 0.57 -33.11
C ILE A 65 26.96 -0.94 -32.87
N GLN A 66 28.22 -1.37 -32.89
CA GLN A 66 28.62 -2.73 -32.56
C GLN A 66 29.92 -2.72 -31.77
N TRP A 67 29.93 -3.47 -30.67
CA TRP A 67 31.09 -3.63 -29.80
C TRP A 67 31.60 -5.07 -29.88
N LYS A 68 32.76 -5.25 -30.52
CA LYS A 68 33.40 -6.55 -30.74
C LYS A 68 34.45 -6.85 -29.66
N SER A 69 34.74 -8.13 -29.44
CA SER A 69 35.87 -8.59 -28.62
C SER A 69 35.89 -8.02 -27.20
N LEU A 70 34.71 -7.80 -26.63
CA LEU A 70 34.51 -7.20 -25.31
C LEU A 70 35.20 -8.03 -24.22
N LYS A 71 36.15 -7.41 -23.53
CA LYS A 71 36.81 -7.97 -22.35
C LYS A 71 36.10 -7.41 -21.11
N PRO A 72 35.32 -8.21 -20.35
CA PRO A 72 34.69 -7.72 -19.13
C PRO A 72 35.77 -7.35 -18.11
N VAL A 73 35.88 -6.07 -17.77
CA VAL A 73 36.73 -5.59 -16.68
C VAL A 73 36.06 -6.04 -15.38
N CYS A 74 36.53 -7.16 -14.82
CA CYS A 74 36.01 -7.76 -13.59
C CYS A 74 34.49 -8.01 -13.59
N CYS A 75 33.97 -8.65 -14.65
CA CYS A 75 32.67 -9.34 -14.73
C CYS A 75 31.46 -8.63 -15.37
N ILE A 76 31.41 -7.30 -15.39
CA ILE A 76 30.35 -6.56 -16.10
C ILE A 76 30.93 -5.89 -17.35
N VAL A 77 30.11 -5.70 -18.39
CA VAL A 77 30.43 -4.84 -19.54
C VAL A 77 29.43 -3.70 -19.58
N ASN A 78 29.84 -2.52 -19.13
CA ASN A 78 29.04 -1.30 -19.21
C ASN A 78 29.40 -0.56 -20.50
N MET A 79 28.42 -0.40 -21.40
CA MET A 79 28.55 0.38 -22.63
C MET A 79 27.44 1.42 -22.69
N SER A 80 27.78 2.68 -22.89
CA SER A 80 26.84 3.75 -23.19
C SER A 80 26.82 4.05 -24.69
N PHE A 81 25.64 4.37 -25.21
CA PHE A 81 25.46 4.93 -26.54
C PHE A 81 24.54 6.16 -26.42
N PRO A 82 25.03 7.38 -26.66
CA PRO A 82 24.17 8.55 -26.69
C PRO A 82 23.24 8.47 -27.90
N LEU A 83 21.95 8.67 -27.67
CA LEU A 83 21.00 8.89 -28.77
C LEU A 83 21.21 10.30 -29.34
N SER A 84 20.93 10.45 -30.63
CA SER A 84 20.89 11.77 -31.30
C SER A 84 19.78 12.65 -30.70
N ASP A 85 19.95 13.98 -30.75
CA ASP A 85 18.89 14.96 -30.45
C ASP A 85 17.63 14.76 -31.33
N GLN A 86 17.80 14.11 -32.48
CA GLN A 86 16.74 13.64 -33.36
C GLN A 86 16.88 12.12 -33.55
N PRO A 87 16.42 11.30 -32.59
CA PRO A 87 16.50 9.85 -32.69
C PRO A 87 15.35 9.31 -33.54
N VAL A 88 15.54 8.11 -34.11
CA VAL A 88 14.45 7.39 -34.78
C VAL A 88 13.50 6.84 -33.73
N PHE A 89 12.23 7.24 -33.77
CA PHE A 89 11.21 6.72 -32.85
C PHE A 89 10.74 5.31 -33.26
N GLY A 90 10.30 4.52 -32.28
CA GLY A 90 9.83 3.14 -32.45
C GLY A 90 10.61 2.11 -31.61
N GLU A 91 10.49 0.83 -31.95
CA GLU A 91 11.14 -0.27 -31.24
C GLU A 91 12.61 -0.48 -31.67
N TRP A 92 13.54 -0.33 -30.74
CA TRP A 92 14.98 -0.56 -30.92
C TRP A 92 15.38 -1.93 -30.39
N PHE A 93 16.42 -2.54 -30.98
CA PHE A 93 16.85 -3.89 -30.62
C PHE A 93 18.33 -3.95 -30.23
N ILE A 94 18.60 -4.53 -29.07
CA ILE A 94 19.94 -4.94 -28.62
C ILE A 94 20.11 -6.42 -28.98
N PHE A 95 21.21 -6.77 -29.64
CA PHE A 95 21.59 -8.15 -29.93
C PHE A 95 22.92 -8.49 -29.25
N VAL A 96 23.00 -9.62 -28.57
CA VAL A 96 24.17 -10.08 -27.82
C VAL A 96 24.57 -11.45 -28.38
N GLU A 97 25.82 -11.59 -28.82
CA GLU A 97 26.33 -12.79 -29.52
C GLU A 97 27.43 -13.47 -28.67
N VAL A 98 27.13 -14.64 -28.09
CA VAL A 98 27.88 -15.29 -27.01
C VAL A 98 28.17 -16.73 -27.43
N GLN A 99 29.43 -17.11 -27.65
CA GLN A 99 29.80 -18.46 -28.11
C GLN A 99 28.99 -18.99 -29.33
N GLY A 100 28.59 -18.10 -30.25
CA GLY A 100 27.79 -18.43 -31.43
C GLY A 100 26.26 -18.39 -31.21
N GLN A 101 25.79 -18.25 -29.97
CA GLN A 101 24.38 -18.01 -29.65
C GLN A 101 24.05 -16.52 -29.73
N THR A 102 22.91 -16.16 -30.32
CA THR A 102 22.45 -14.76 -30.41
C THR A 102 21.18 -14.56 -29.58
N TYR A 103 21.25 -13.64 -28.63
CA TYR A 103 20.13 -13.21 -27.78
C TYR A 103 19.71 -11.80 -28.18
N ASN A 104 18.41 -11.48 -28.08
CA ASN A 104 17.89 -10.15 -28.36
C ASN A 104 17.04 -9.59 -27.20
N LYS A 105 16.97 -8.27 -27.12
CA LYS A 105 16.05 -7.55 -26.23
C LYS A 105 15.64 -6.25 -26.91
N SER A 106 14.36 -5.93 -26.90
CA SER A 106 13.85 -4.65 -27.41
C SER A 106 13.56 -3.64 -26.31
N PHE A 107 13.55 -2.37 -26.70
CA PHE A 107 13.10 -1.22 -25.93
C PHE A 107 12.52 -0.17 -26.88
N GLU A 108 11.54 0.61 -26.44
CA GLU A 108 10.89 1.61 -27.29
C GLU A 108 11.46 3.01 -27.05
N VAL A 109 11.70 3.78 -28.12
CA VAL A 109 12.09 5.18 -28.07
C VAL A 109 10.94 6.03 -28.61
N GLN A 110 10.33 6.83 -27.74
CA GLN A 110 9.25 7.74 -28.09
C GLN A 110 9.63 9.20 -27.79
N LYS A 111 8.92 10.16 -28.42
CA LYS A 111 9.11 11.59 -28.18
C LYS A 111 8.45 12.03 -26.87
N TYR A 112 9.17 11.91 -25.76
CA TYR A 112 8.69 12.44 -24.47
C TYR A 112 9.21 13.88 -24.23
N MET A 113 8.40 14.86 -24.62
CA MET A 113 8.53 16.26 -24.17
C MET A 113 7.23 16.71 -23.52
N PRO A 114 7.07 16.58 -22.19
CA PRO A 114 5.99 17.26 -21.48
C PRO A 114 6.23 18.77 -21.59
N LYS A 115 5.30 19.51 -22.20
CA LYS A 115 5.39 20.98 -22.26
C LYS A 115 5.24 21.62 -20.88
N PHE A 116 4.53 20.95 -19.99
CA PHE A 116 4.25 21.39 -18.64
C PHE A 116 4.13 20.21 -17.69
N GLU A 117 4.43 20.46 -16.43
CA GLU A 117 4.34 19.52 -15.31
C GLU A 117 2.98 19.67 -14.61
N LEU A 118 2.49 18.56 -14.06
CA LEU A 118 1.26 18.50 -13.27
C LEU A 118 1.53 17.85 -11.92
N VAL A 119 1.16 18.53 -10.85
CA VAL A 119 1.27 18.06 -9.47
C VAL A 119 -0.11 18.07 -8.84
N ILE A 120 -0.57 16.91 -8.35
CA ILE A 120 -1.75 16.81 -7.49
C ILE A 120 -1.25 16.99 -6.04
N VAL A 121 -1.95 17.79 -5.25
CA VAL A 121 -1.74 17.90 -3.80
C VAL A 121 -3.06 17.54 -3.12
N PRO A 122 -3.24 16.26 -2.73
CA PRO A 122 -4.44 15.79 -2.05
C PRO A 122 -4.24 15.77 -0.52
N PRO A 123 -5.29 15.54 0.28
CA PRO A 123 -5.13 15.26 1.71
C PRO A 123 -4.41 13.91 1.94
N PRO A 124 -3.68 13.75 3.06
CA PRO A 124 -2.94 12.52 3.35
C PRO A 124 -3.86 11.33 3.64
N TYR A 125 -5.01 11.57 4.28
CA TYR A 125 -6.04 10.58 4.58
C TYR A 125 -7.37 11.29 4.80
N ILE A 126 -8.47 10.60 4.56
CA ILE A 126 -9.81 11.14 4.74
C ILE A 126 -10.26 10.95 6.19
N ARG A 127 -10.59 12.06 6.86
CA ARG A 127 -10.99 12.09 8.27
C ARG A 127 -12.45 11.72 8.50
N ASP A 128 -13.33 12.20 7.64
CA ASP A 128 -14.76 12.00 7.72
C ASP A 128 -15.30 11.70 6.32
N LEU A 129 -15.95 10.54 6.17
CA LEU A 129 -16.49 10.07 4.89
C LEU A 129 -17.70 10.89 4.43
N SER A 130 -18.41 11.56 5.34
CA SER A 130 -19.60 12.38 5.06
C SER A 130 -19.25 13.79 4.57
N LEU A 131 -18.07 14.29 4.94
CA LEU A 131 -17.56 15.60 4.56
C LEU A 131 -16.76 15.53 3.25
N CYS A 132 -16.55 16.70 2.64
CA CYS A 132 -15.67 16.84 1.49
C CYS A 132 -14.40 17.56 1.93
N GLU A 133 -13.24 16.99 1.62
CA GLU A 133 -11.95 17.63 1.84
C GLU A 133 -11.53 18.44 0.60
N GLN A 134 -10.53 19.32 0.74
CA GLN A 134 -10.03 20.15 -0.36
C GLN A 134 -8.69 19.60 -0.87
N ALA A 135 -8.61 19.38 -2.18
CA ALA A 135 -7.39 19.00 -2.88
C ALA A 135 -7.11 20.04 -3.99
N SER A 136 -5.88 20.08 -4.50
CA SER A 136 -5.50 21.00 -5.58
C SER A 136 -4.70 20.30 -6.68
N VAL A 137 -4.77 20.86 -7.90
CA VAL A 137 -3.89 20.51 -9.01
C VAL A 137 -3.15 21.76 -9.44
N THR A 138 -1.82 21.67 -9.47
CA THR A 138 -0.94 22.74 -9.94
C THR A 138 -0.33 22.34 -11.29
N ALA A 139 -0.35 23.27 -12.24
CA ALA A 139 0.07 23.08 -13.62
C ALA A 139 1.03 24.19 -14.06
N ARG A 140 2.28 23.82 -14.38
CA ARG A 140 3.37 24.77 -14.65
C ARG A 140 4.16 24.34 -15.88
N TYR A 141 4.36 25.25 -16.83
CA TYR A 141 5.24 25.00 -17.97
C TYR A 141 6.67 24.73 -17.50
N THR A 142 7.44 23.96 -18.28
CA THR A 142 8.86 23.67 -17.98
C THR A 142 9.73 24.93 -17.90
N PHE A 143 9.33 26.00 -18.59
CA PHE A 143 9.91 27.35 -18.49
C PHE A 143 9.32 28.22 -17.35
N GLY A 144 8.60 27.62 -16.41
CA GLY A 144 8.21 28.20 -15.13
C GLY A 144 6.93 29.05 -15.07
N LYS A 145 6.26 29.32 -16.20
CA LYS A 145 4.98 30.07 -16.23
C LYS A 145 3.78 29.18 -15.85
N PRO A 146 2.69 29.75 -15.29
CA PRO A 146 1.46 29.01 -15.02
C PRO A 146 0.78 28.55 -16.32
N VAL A 147 0.18 27.36 -16.31
CA VAL A 147 -0.65 26.84 -17.41
C VAL A 147 -2.08 27.35 -17.27
N THR A 148 -2.63 27.90 -18.35
CA THR A 148 -4.06 28.24 -18.44
C THR A 148 -4.76 27.24 -19.35
N GLY A 149 -5.89 26.70 -18.92
CA GLY A 149 -6.64 25.72 -19.71
C GLY A 149 -7.79 25.06 -18.95
N LYS A 150 -8.22 23.90 -19.44
CA LYS A 150 -9.29 23.08 -18.88
C LYS A 150 -8.70 21.89 -18.11
N LEU A 151 -9.06 21.78 -16.83
CA LEU A 151 -8.74 20.66 -15.96
C LEU A 151 -9.94 19.69 -15.90
N THR A 152 -9.69 18.40 -16.08
CA THR A 152 -10.62 17.32 -15.79
C THR A 152 -9.97 16.37 -14.79
N VAL A 153 -10.61 16.21 -13.63
CA VAL A 153 -10.20 15.29 -12.55
C VAL A 153 -11.19 14.13 -12.51
N ASN A 154 -10.71 12.90 -12.59
CA ASN A 154 -11.49 11.68 -12.39
C ASN A 154 -11.01 11.00 -11.11
N MET A 155 -11.94 10.77 -10.16
CA MET A 155 -11.65 10.26 -8.83
C MET A 155 -12.43 8.96 -8.60
N THR A 156 -11.78 7.97 -8.00
CA THR A 156 -12.37 6.66 -7.63
C THR A 156 -11.83 6.22 -6.28
N VAL A 157 -12.66 5.60 -5.44
CA VAL A 157 -12.18 4.88 -4.25
C VAL A 157 -11.87 3.44 -4.65
N ASN A 158 -10.65 2.97 -4.41
CA ASN A 158 -10.22 1.61 -4.70
C ASN A 158 -9.79 0.91 -3.41
N GLY A 159 -10.36 -0.25 -3.12
CA GLY A 159 -9.97 -1.04 -1.95
C GLY A 159 -8.54 -1.59 -2.07
N VAL A 160 -7.88 -1.79 -0.93
CA VAL A 160 -6.48 -2.22 -0.83
C VAL A 160 -6.40 -3.58 -0.11
N GLY A 161 -5.41 -4.39 -0.48
CA GLY A 161 -5.18 -5.71 0.11
C GLY A 161 -6.35 -6.66 -0.18
N TYR A 162 -7.01 -7.14 0.87
CA TYR A 162 -8.19 -8.01 0.76
C TYR A 162 -9.37 -7.32 0.04
N TYR A 163 -9.47 -5.99 0.12
CA TYR A 163 -10.55 -5.23 -0.51
C TYR A 163 -10.30 -4.86 -1.97
N ARG A 164 -9.28 -5.42 -2.64
CA ARG A 164 -8.92 -5.04 -4.02
C ARG A 164 -10.04 -5.22 -5.06
N HIS A 165 -11.05 -6.00 -4.72
CA HIS A 165 -12.25 -6.24 -5.53
C HIS A 165 -13.32 -5.14 -5.35
N GLU A 166 -13.28 -4.42 -4.22
CA GLU A 166 -14.19 -3.33 -3.89
C GLU A 166 -13.75 -2.07 -4.63
N MET A 167 -14.47 -1.70 -5.68
CA MET A 167 -14.25 -0.49 -6.46
C MET A 167 -15.45 0.44 -6.38
N GLY A 168 -15.17 1.70 -6.09
CA GLY A 168 -16.14 2.77 -5.99
C GLY A 168 -16.65 3.28 -7.35
N GLN A 169 -17.68 4.11 -7.30
CA GLN A 169 -18.16 4.80 -8.49
C GLN A 169 -17.21 5.95 -8.89
N PRO A 170 -16.88 6.12 -10.18
CA PRO A 170 -16.03 7.21 -10.64
C PRO A 170 -16.76 8.56 -10.63
N VAL A 171 -16.19 9.56 -9.96
CA VAL A 171 -16.67 10.94 -9.95
C VAL A 171 -15.73 11.82 -10.78
N ILE A 172 -16.27 12.42 -11.84
CA ILE A 172 -15.54 13.29 -12.76
C ILE A 172 -15.92 14.75 -12.53
N LYS A 173 -14.93 15.59 -12.22
CA LYS A 173 -15.09 17.05 -12.11
C LYS A 173 -14.29 17.76 -13.21
N THR A 174 -14.86 18.82 -13.77
CA THR A 174 -14.25 19.61 -14.85
C THR A 174 -14.33 21.09 -14.51
N MET A 175 -13.23 21.82 -14.67
CA MET A 175 -13.09 23.24 -14.32
C MET A 175 -12.00 23.92 -15.15
N GLU A 176 -11.89 25.24 -15.05
CA GLU A 176 -10.74 25.98 -15.57
C GLU A 176 -9.58 25.95 -14.57
N ILE A 177 -8.35 25.94 -15.09
CA ILE A 177 -7.12 26.07 -14.30
C ILE A 177 -6.30 27.27 -14.80
N LYS A 178 -5.76 28.05 -13.86
CA LYS A 178 -4.88 29.21 -14.11
C LYS A 178 -3.66 29.09 -13.19
N GLY A 179 -2.74 28.18 -13.56
CA GLY A 179 -1.58 27.79 -12.75
C GLY A 179 -1.90 26.82 -11.62
N SER A 180 -2.96 27.06 -10.86
CA SER A 180 -3.49 26.11 -9.86
C SER A 180 -5.01 26.16 -9.82
N ALA A 181 -5.63 25.06 -9.41
CA ALA A 181 -7.07 24.93 -9.21
C ALA A 181 -7.39 23.99 -8.05
N ASN A 182 -8.32 24.39 -7.18
CA ASN A 182 -8.78 23.59 -6.05
C ASN A 182 -10.09 22.87 -6.40
N PHE A 183 -10.23 21.63 -5.92
CA PHE A 183 -11.43 20.82 -6.09
C PHE A 183 -11.86 20.18 -4.77
N SER A 184 -13.16 19.93 -4.60
CA SER A 184 -13.68 19.20 -3.46
C SER A 184 -13.58 17.68 -3.70
N LEU A 185 -13.06 16.96 -2.71
CA LEU A 185 -12.91 15.52 -2.70
C LEU A 185 -13.93 14.93 -1.71
N CYS A 186 -15.03 14.37 -2.23
CA CYS A 186 -16.18 13.91 -1.45
C CYS A 186 -16.26 12.38 -1.52
N VAL A 187 -15.81 11.66 -0.48
CA VAL A 187 -15.72 10.19 -0.53
C VAL A 187 -17.08 9.51 -0.56
N LYS A 188 -18.10 10.04 0.13
CA LYS A 188 -19.48 9.54 0.09
C LYS A 188 -20.05 9.30 -1.31
N ASP A 189 -19.65 10.10 -2.30
CA ASP A 189 -20.18 10.03 -3.68
C ASP A 189 -19.46 8.95 -4.51
N MET A 190 -18.36 8.40 -3.99
CA MET A 190 -17.53 7.38 -4.65
C MET A 190 -17.56 6.03 -3.91
N MET A 191 -17.80 6.01 -2.61
CA MET A 191 -17.69 4.80 -1.79
C MET A 191 -18.73 3.73 -2.20
N PRO A 192 -18.38 2.43 -2.25
CA PRO A 192 -19.38 1.38 -2.44
C PRO A 192 -20.41 1.39 -1.30
N LEU A 193 -21.66 1.01 -1.57
CA LEU A 193 -22.72 1.06 -0.56
C LEU A 193 -22.58 -0.03 0.52
N ASP A 194 -22.14 -1.23 0.13
CA ASP A 194 -22.11 -2.43 1.00
C ASP A 194 -20.70 -2.81 1.52
N VAL A 195 -19.78 -1.85 1.66
CA VAL A 195 -18.44 -2.14 2.22
C VAL A 195 -18.44 -2.37 3.73
N ALA A 196 -17.73 -3.43 4.14
CA ALA A 196 -17.60 -3.83 5.53
C ALA A 196 -16.89 -2.77 6.41
N ASP A 197 -17.18 -2.74 7.72
CA ASP A 197 -16.75 -1.65 8.63
C ASP A 197 -15.23 -1.49 8.77
N HIS A 198 -14.51 -2.58 8.56
CA HIS A 198 -13.05 -2.66 8.50
C HIS A 198 -12.43 -2.36 7.12
N PHE A 199 -13.21 -1.86 6.15
CA PHE A 199 -12.74 -1.50 4.81
C PHE A 199 -11.56 -0.53 4.83
N ARG A 200 -10.55 -0.85 4.02
CA ARG A 200 -9.43 0.03 3.68
C ARG A 200 -9.29 0.15 2.17
N GLY A 201 -9.12 1.38 1.70
CA GLY A 201 -8.82 1.72 0.33
C GLY A 201 -8.00 3.00 0.22
N THR A 202 -7.80 3.46 -1.00
CA THR A 202 -7.23 4.77 -1.32
C THR A 202 -8.10 5.50 -2.34
N VAL A 203 -7.99 6.83 -2.40
CA VAL A 203 -8.54 7.62 -3.51
C VAL A 203 -7.53 7.59 -4.65
N SER A 204 -7.90 7.00 -5.78
CA SER A 204 -7.19 7.14 -7.04
C SER A 204 -7.69 8.38 -7.79
N ILE A 205 -6.79 9.33 -8.03
CA ILE A 205 -7.05 10.65 -8.64
C ILE A 205 -6.28 10.75 -9.95
N TRP A 206 -7.01 10.82 -11.07
CA TRP A 206 -6.46 11.09 -12.40
C TRP A 206 -6.74 12.55 -12.77
N ALA A 207 -5.69 13.38 -12.93
CA ALA A 207 -5.82 14.77 -13.35
C ALA A 207 -5.30 14.96 -14.78
N SER A 208 -6.17 15.36 -15.69
CA SER A 208 -5.88 15.66 -17.10
C SER A 208 -6.08 17.15 -17.36
N VAL A 209 -5.03 17.86 -17.76
CA VAL A 209 -5.11 19.29 -18.16
C VAL A 209 -4.93 19.41 -19.67
N THR A 210 -5.83 20.15 -20.31
CA THR A 210 -5.70 20.60 -21.69
C THR A 210 -5.49 22.11 -21.68
N SER A 211 -4.28 22.54 -22.04
CA SER A 211 -3.87 23.94 -22.17
C SER A 211 -4.55 24.64 -23.36
N ILE A 212 -4.64 25.97 -23.32
CA ILE A 212 -5.13 26.80 -24.44
C ILE A 212 -4.34 26.63 -25.74
N ASP A 213 -3.09 26.18 -25.70
CA ASP A 213 -2.27 25.87 -26.88
C ASP A 213 -2.57 24.47 -27.49
N GLY A 214 -3.64 23.82 -27.03
CA GLY A 214 -4.05 22.47 -27.43
C GLY A 214 -3.20 21.34 -26.84
N SER A 215 -2.16 21.65 -26.04
CA SER A 215 -1.35 20.60 -25.42
C SER A 215 -2.04 19.99 -24.21
N ARG A 216 -1.96 18.67 -24.11
CA ARG A 216 -2.58 17.88 -23.04
C ARG A 216 -1.52 17.13 -22.24
N GLN A 217 -1.68 17.07 -20.93
CA GLN A 217 -0.91 16.20 -20.03
C GLN A 217 -1.87 15.56 -19.02
N THR A 218 -1.46 14.41 -18.49
CA THR A 218 -2.20 13.66 -17.47
C THR A 218 -1.24 13.21 -16.38
N THR A 219 -1.66 13.28 -15.13
CA THR A 219 -0.95 12.75 -13.97
C THR A 219 -1.90 11.94 -13.08
N PHE A 220 -1.34 11.14 -12.17
CA PHE A 220 -2.04 10.19 -11.32
C PHE A 220 -1.50 10.24 -9.89
N ASP A 221 -2.39 10.13 -8.90
CA ASP A 221 -2.06 9.97 -7.49
C ASP A 221 -3.00 8.94 -6.83
N ASP A 222 -2.48 8.10 -5.95
CA ASP A 222 -3.24 7.14 -5.12
C ASP A 222 -2.85 7.18 -3.63
N SER A 223 -2.27 8.29 -3.18
CA SER A 223 -1.66 8.43 -1.85
C SER A 223 -2.67 8.61 -0.70
N THR A 224 -3.84 9.18 -0.98
CA THR A 224 -4.86 9.48 0.03
C THR A 224 -5.54 8.21 0.56
N ALA A 225 -5.30 7.88 1.82
CA ALA A 225 -5.93 6.73 2.48
C ALA A 225 -7.42 6.98 2.80
N VAL A 226 -8.25 5.94 2.61
CA VAL A 226 -9.69 5.93 2.91
C VAL A 226 -10.01 4.70 3.75
N HIS A 227 -10.21 4.89 5.06
CA HIS A 227 -10.60 3.82 5.97
C HIS A 227 -12.00 4.07 6.51
N LYS A 228 -12.87 3.05 6.52
CA LYS A 228 -14.20 3.16 7.16
C LYS A 228 -14.10 3.23 8.69
N GLN A 229 -13.12 2.53 9.25
CA GLN A 229 -12.63 2.74 10.61
C GLN A 229 -11.35 3.59 10.57
N LEU A 230 -11.47 4.89 10.84
CA LEU A 230 -10.35 5.85 10.74
C LEU A 230 -9.12 5.49 11.60
N ILE A 231 -9.35 4.92 12.78
CA ILE A 231 -8.33 4.74 13.81
C ILE A 231 -7.84 3.29 13.79
N ASP A 232 -6.53 3.13 13.60
CA ASP A 232 -5.81 1.88 13.80
C ASP A 232 -5.42 1.74 15.28
N ILE A 233 -5.72 0.58 15.88
CA ILE A 233 -5.30 0.23 17.25
C ILE A 233 -4.38 -1.00 17.16
N LYS A 234 -3.20 -0.91 17.77
CA LYS A 234 -2.17 -1.95 17.79
C LYS A 234 -1.62 -2.07 19.22
N TYR A 235 -1.13 -3.25 19.61
CA TYR A 235 -0.34 -3.33 20.84
C TYR A 235 1.06 -2.82 20.56
N SER A 236 1.59 -2.01 21.48
CA SER A 236 2.97 -1.56 21.39
C SER A 236 3.94 -2.72 21.45
N LYS A 237 5.12 -2.55 20.85
CA LYS A 237 6.23 -3.53 20.91
C LYS A 237 6.72 -3.79 22.34
N GLU A 238 6.44 -2.87 23.26
CA GLU A 238 6.70 -3.01 24.70
C GLU A 238 5.79 -4.03 25.39
N THR A 239 4.60 -4.30 24.82
CA THR A 239 3.61 -5.23 25.38
C THR A 239 4.05 -6.67 25.15
N ARG A 240 4.41 -7.34 26.25
CA ARG A 240 4.82 -8.75 26.22
C ARG A 240 3.65 -9.63 25.82
N LYS A 241 3.88 -10.56 24.90
CA LYS A 241 2.88 -11.55 24.51
C LYS A 241 2.59 -12.53 25.67
N GLN A 242 3.60 -13.09 26.32
CA GLN A 242 3.36 -13.96 27.48
C GLN A 242 2.93 -13.16 28.73
N PHE A 243 1.99 -13.73 29.49
CA PHE A 243 1.65 -13.33 30.85
C PHE A 243 2.16 -14.38 31.86
N LYS A 244 2.17 -14.05 33.15
CA LYS A 244 2.42 -15.00 34.24
C LYS A 244 1.15 -15.15 35.07
N PRO A 245 0.55 -16.36 35.18
CA PRO A 245 -0.64 -16.57 36.00
C PRO A 245 -0.39 -16.13 37.46
N GLY A 246 -1.40 -15.51 38.09
CA GLY A 246 -1.31 -14.98 39.45
C GLY A 246 -0.56 -13.64 39.62
N LEU A 247 0.03 -13.08 38.56
CA LEU A 247 0.70 -11.76 38.60
C LEU A 247 -0.08 -10.70 37.80
N PRO A 248 0.08 -9.39 38.13
CA PRO A 248 -0.44 -8.32 37.31
C PRO A 248 0.17 -8.32 35.91
N TYR A 249 -0.65 -8.12 34.89
CA TYR A 249 -0.22 -7.99 33.50
C TYR A 249 -0.39 -6.55 33.03
N LYS A 250 0.74 -5.88 32.76
CA LYS A 250 0.78 -4.52 32.22
C LYS A 250 0.98 -4.56 30.71
N GLY A 251 0.22 -3.74 29.99
CA GLY A 251 0.37 -3.58 28.56
C GLY A 251 0.12 -2.15 28.09
N LYS A 252 0.51 -1.90 26.86
CA LYS A 252 0.49 -0.61 26.19
C LYS A 252 -0.06 -0.78 24.78
N ILE A 253 -0.98 0.09 24.40
CA ILE A 253 -1.59 0.16 23.07
C ILE A 253 -1.22 1.47 22.39
N GLU A 254 -0.95 1.36 21.11
CA GLU A 254 -0.72 2.45 20.17
C GLU A 254 -2.01 2.67 19.36
N VAL A 255 -2.42 3.93 19.26
CA VAL A 255 -3.68 4.40 18.66
C VAL A 255 -3.30 5.46 17.65
N THR A 256 -3.42 5.14 16.36
CA THR A 256 -2.86 5.95 15.26
C THR A 256 -3.88 6.22 14.15
N TYR A 257 -3.71 7.34 13.46
CA TYR A 257 -4.36 7.62 12.18
C TYR A 257 -3.74 6.80 11.02
N PRO A 258 -4.35 6.79 9.82
CA PRO A 258 -3.86 6.01 8.67
C PRO A 258 -2.46 6.40 8.19
N ASP A 259 -2.05 7.65 8.40
CA ASP A 259 -0.71 8.17 8.11
C ASP A 259 0.35 7.78 9.19
N GLY A 260 -0.06 7.10 10.24
CA GLY A 260 0.77 6.74 11.39
C GLY A 260 0.92 7.84 12.44
N SER A 261 0.24 8.99 12.29
CA SER A 261 0.25 10.04 13.31
C SER A 261 -0.52 9.62 14.57
N PRO A 262 -0.13 10.08 15.78
CA PRO A 262 -0.79 9.70 17.03
C PRO A 262 -2.23 10.24 17.10
N ALA A 263 -3.18 9.39 17.47
CA ALA A 263 -4.58 9.75 17.62
C ALA A 263 -4.95 9.92 19.09
N ASP A 264 -5.04 11.18 19.53
CA ASP A 264 -5.30 11.59 20.92
C ASP A 264 -6.79 11.73 21.24
N GLY A 265 -7.13 11.57 22.53
CA GLY A 265 -8.50 11.72 23.03
C GLY A 265 -9.44 10.58 22.63
N VAL A 266 -8.91 9.50 22.04
CA VAL A 266 -9.70 8.34 21.61
C VAL A 266 -10.03 7.50 22.83
N ARG A 267 -11.33 7.32 23.10
CA ARG A 267 -11.82 6.32 24.05
C ARG A 267 -11.66 4.92 23.46
N VAL A 268 -10.92 4.07 24.16
CA VAL A 268 -10.68 2.66 23.81
C VAL A 268 -11.03 1.78 25.00
N ARG A 269 -11.73 0.67 24.75
CA ARG A 269 -12.10 -0.31 25.78
C ARG A 269 -11.19 -1.53 25.64
N VAL A 270 -10.51 -1.89 26.73
CA VAL A 270 -9.69 -3.09 26.86
C VAL A 270 -10.49 -4.13 27.62
N LYS A 271 -10.66 -5.31 27.03
CA LYS A 271 -11.39 -6.46 27.61
C LYS A 271 -10.48 -7.68 27.64
N ALA A 272 -10.48 -8.41 28.76
CA ALA A 272 -9.75 -9.68 28.87
C ALA A 272 -10.70 -10.82 29.24
N GLU A 273 -10.70 -11.89 28.45
CA GLU A 273 -11.56 -13.06 28.64
C GLU A 273 -10.75 -14.35 28.75
N LEU A 274 -11.16 -15.27 29.63
CA LEU A 274 -10.61 -16.64 29.66
C LEU A 274 -11.33 -17.55 28.68
N THR A 275 -12.65 -17.39 28.58
CA THR A 275 -13.51 -18.04 27.61
C THR A 275 -14.54 -17.02 27.11
N PRO A 276 -15.22 -17.23 25.96
CA PRO A 276 -16.21 -16.29 25.41
C PRO A 276 -17.45 -15.99 26.28
N LYS A 277 -17.48 -16.50 27.51
CA LYS A 277 -18.51 -16.25 28.54
C LYS A 277 -17.94 -15.72 29.85
N ASP A 278 -16.61 -15.68 29.99
CA ASP A 278 -15.90 -15.43 31.24
C ASP A 278 -14.95 -14.25 31.06
N ASN A 279 -15.49 -13.06 31.30
CA ASN A 279 -14.80 -11.77 31.20
C ASN A 279 -14.17 -11.43 32.56
N ILE A 280 -12.84 -11.44 32.63
CA ILE A 280 -12.08 -11.22 33.87
C ILE A 280 -11.64 -9.77 34.06
N TYR A 281 -11.69 -8.94 33.02
CA TYR A 281 -11.28 -7.54 33.09
C TYR A 281 -11.96 -6.71 32.00
N THR A 282 -12.44 -5.52 32.36
CA THR A 282 -12.86 -4.50 31.38
C THR A 282 -12.48 -3.13 31.91
N SER A 283 -11.82 -2.33 31.08
CA SER A 283 -11.38 -0.98 31.42
C SER A 283 -11.52 -0.05 30.21
N GLU A 284 -11.88 1.20 30.46
CA GLU A 284 -11.95 2.26 29.47
C GLU A 284 -10.80 3.24 29.66
N LEU A 285 -10.09 3.52 28.58
CA LEU A 285 -8.89 4.32 28.56
C LEU A 285 -9.05 5.42 27.52
N ILE A 286 -8.30 6.51 27.70
CA ILE A 286 -8.24 7.62 26.74
C ILE A 286 -6.80 7.72 26.27
N SER A 287 -6.59 7.72 24.95
CA SER A 287 -5.25 7.88 24.36
C SER A 287 -4.65 9.27 24.65
N LYS A 288 -3.35 9.29 24.96
CA LYS A 288 -2.52 10.48 25.15
C LYS A 288 -1.17 10.27 24.46
N GLY A 289 -0.76 11.18 23.58
CA GLY A 289 0.39 10.97 22.71
C GLY A 289 0.24 9.81 21.72
N GLY A 290 -0.99 9.42 21.38
CA GLY A 290 -1.30 8.23 20.59
C GLY A 290 -1.14 6.91 21.36
N GLU A 291 -1.00 6.95 22.68
CA GLU A 291 -0.75 5.77 23.50
C GLU A 291 -1.75 5.66 24.66
N ALA A 292 -2.05 4.44 25.09
CA ALA A 292 -2.72 4.17 26.36
C ALA A 292 -2.13 2.93 27.04
N THR A 293 -2.06 2.96 28.37
CA THR A 293 -1.52 1.86 29.19
C THR A 293 -2.61 1.25 30.06
N PHE A 294 -2.60 -0.07 30.20
CA PHE A 294 -3.54 -0.82 31.02
C PHE A 294 -2.82 -1.81 31.94
N GLU A 295 -3.47 -2.14 33.05
CA GLU A 295 -2.99 -3.11 34.01
C GLU A 295 -4.14 -4.02 34.45
N ILE A 296 -4.01 -5.31 34.13
CA ILE A 296 -4.91 -6.37 34.59
C ILE A 296 -4.36 -6.84 35.95
N PRO A 297 -5.09 -6.64 37.06
CA PRO A 297 -4.52 -6.79 38.41
C PRO A 297 -4.15 -8.23 38.77
N SER A 298 -4.93 -9.22 38.32
CA SER A 298 -4.59 -10.64 38.47
C SER A 298 -5.24 -11.48 37.38
N ILE A 299 -4.46 -12.35 36.75
CA ILE A 299 -4.97 -13.39 35.84
C ILE A 299 -5.06 -14.70 36.63
N PRO A 300 -6.19 -15.42 36.64
CA PRO A 300 -6.35 -16.65 37.43
C PRO A 300 -5.27 -17.70 37.16
N ILE A 301 -4.84 -18.41 38.21
CA ILE A 301 -3.69 -19.35 38.14
C ILE A 301 -3.95 -20.52 37.18
N ALA A 302 -5.22 -20.93 37.01
CA ALA A 302 -5.63 -21.96 36.06
C ALA A 302 -5.72 -21.48 34.59
N ALA A 303 -5.51 -20.20 34.32
CA ALA A 303 -5.58 -19.64 32.98
C ALA A 303 -4.38 -20.08 32.12
N GLN A 304 -4.64 -20.86 31.06
CA GLN A 304 -3.65 -21.19 30.03
C GLN A 304 -3.63 -20.16 28.90
N TYR A 305 -4.76 -19.49 28.64
CA TYR A 305 -4.95 -18.52 27.59
C TYR A 305 -5.80 -17.36 28.11
N VAL A 306 -5.49 -16.15 27.65
CA VAL A 306 -6.34 -14.96 27.84
C VAL A 306 -6.53 -14.33 26.47
N TRP A 307 -7.79 -14.05 26.12
CA TRP A 307 -8.17 -13.27 24.95
C TRP A 307 -8.19 -11.81 25.36
N LEU A 308 -7.22 -11.05 24.87
CA LEU A 308 -7.21 -9.61 25.04
C LEU A 308 -7.80 -8.95 23.79
N GLU A 309 -8.88 -8.19 23.97
CA GLU A 309 -9.56 -7.44 22.91
C GLU A 309 -9.48 -5.95 23.21
N VAL A 310 -9.09 -5.15 22.22
CA VAL A 310 -9.13 -3.69 22.30
C VAL A 310 -9.90 -3.16 21.10
N PHE A 311 -10.93 -2.38 21.40
CA PHE A 311 -11.81 -1.76 20.41
C PHE A 311 -12.16 -0.33 20.80
N LYS A 312 -12.52 0.48 19.80
CA LYS A 312 -13.17 1.77 20.00
C LYS A 312 -14.68 1.53 19.96
N GLU A 313 -15.38 1.93 21.01
CA GLU A 313 -16.84 2.00 20.93
C GLU A 313 -17.21 3.18 20.01
N MET A 314 -17.89 2.87 18.91
CA MET A 314 -18.53 3.90 18.09
C MET A 314 -19.75 4.38 18.87
N ALA A 315 -20.04 5.69 18.83
CA ALA A 315 -21.28 6.20 19.41
C ALA A 315 -22.45 5.44 18.76
N ASP A 316 -23.40 4.98 19.57
CA ASP A 316 -24.59 4.29 19.06
C ASP A 316 -25.26 5.17 18.01
N PHE A 317 -25.35 4.64 16.79
CA PHE A 317 -26.06 5.30 15.70
C PHE A 317 -27.55 5.17 16.01
N ASP A 318 -28.18 6.24 16.50
CA ASP A 318 -29.57 6.18 16.90
C ASP A 318 -30.45 5.94 15.67
N VAL A 319 -30.99 4.73 15.57
CA VAL A 319 -31.73 4.25 14.40
C VAL A 319 -33.10 4.97 14.28
N SER A 320 -33.49 5.77 15.28
CA SER A 320 -34.69 6.60 15.22
C SER A 320 -34.64 7.70 14.15
N ASP A 321 -33.45 8.20 13.77
CA ASP A 321 -33.35 9.33 12.82
C ASP A 321 -33.53 8.91 11.34
N VAL A 322 -33.45 7.60 11.03
CA VAL A 322 -33.66 7.09 9.66
C VAL A 322 -35.15 6.85 9.35
N PHE A 323 -35.97 6.65 10.39
CA PHE A 323 -37.41 6.48 10.28
C PHE A 323 -38.07 7.55 11.12
N GLY A 324 -38.34 8.73 10.53
CA GLY A 324 -38.98 9.87 11.17
C GLY A 324 -40.40 9.58 11.64
N VAL A 325 -40.52 8.82 12.73
CA VAL A 325 -41.76 8.49 13.43
C VAL A 325 -41.83 9.40 14.66
N PRO A 326 -42.74 10.38 14.69
CA PRO A 326 -42.94 11.19 15.88
C PRO A 326 -43.30 10.31 17.08
N LYS A 327 -42.80 10.67 18.27
CA LYS A 327 -43.34 10.15 19.53
C LYS A 327 -44.68 10.81 19.83
N ASP A 328 -45.74 10.38 19.15
CA ASP A 328 -47.06 10.27 19.77
C ASP A 328 -48.01 9.36 18.98
N ASP A 329 -49.10 8.99 19.63
CA ASP A 329 -50.25 8.21 19.14
C ASP A 329 -50.07 6.71 18.84
N GLY A 330 -50.71 5.92 19.71
CA GLY A 330 -51.83 5.10 19.20
C GLY A 330 -51.54 3.65 18.84
N HIS A 331 -51.86 2.75 19.77
CA HIS A 331 -51.98 1.31 19.55
C HIS A 331 -52.77 0.94 18.26
N VAL A 332 -52.30 -0.06 17.50
CA VAL A 332 -53.14 -1.16 16.98
C VAL A 332 -52.31 -2.38 16.53
N TRP A 333 -52.93 -3.54 16.68
CA TRP A 333 -52.43 -4.91 16.61
C TRP A 333 -52.08 -5.42 15.21
N TRP A 334 -51.09 -6.32 15.12
CA TRP A 334 -51.23 -7.68 14.53
C TRP A 334 -50.10 -8.61 15.07
N PRO A 335 -50.31 -9.94 15.19
CA PRO A 335 -49.35 -10.86 15.78
C PRO A 335 -48.54 -11.66 14.75
N GLY A 336 -47.30 -12.00 15.11
CA GLY A 336 -46.68 -13.27 14.70
C GLY A 336 -46.05 -13.35 13.31
N LEU A 337 -44.78 -12.92 13.20
CA LEU A 337 -43.80 -13.68 12.42
C LEU A 337 -42.47 -13.76 13.17
N SER A 338 -42.14 -14.98 13.62
CA SER A 338 -40.91 -15.29 14.34
C SER A 338 -39.70 -15.20 13.41
N SER A 339 -39.07 -14.02 13.37
CA SER A 339 -37.85 -13.81 12.61
C SER A 339 -36.70 -14.69 13.17
N LYS A 340 -36.41 -15.79 12.45
CA LYS A 340 -35.24 -16.63 12.70
C LYS A 340 -33.98 -15.77 12.61
N ARG A 341 -33.35 -15.52 13.76
CA ARG A 341 -32.02 -14.91 13.89
C ARG A 341 -31.00 -15.76 13.11
N ARG A 342 -30.79 -15.47 11.82
CA ARG A 342 -29.81 -16.15 10.97
C ARG A 342 -28.40 -15.82 11.48
N ARG A 343 -27.89 -16.63 12.41
CA ARG A 343 -26.45 -16.78 12.64
C ARG A 343 -25.82 -17.22 11.33
N ARG A 344 -25.19 -16.29 10.60
CA ARG A 344 -24.11 -16.65 9.66
C ARG A 344 -22.82 -16.76 10.46
N SER A 345 -22.55 -17.97 10.95
CA SER A 345 -21.21 -18.36 11.35
C SER A 345 -20.39 -18.64 10.09
N SER A 346 -19.57 -17.69 9.67
CA SER A 346 -18.48 -17.93 8.72
C SER A 346 -17.17 -18.02 9.48
N VAL A 347 -16.79 -19.24 9.86
CA VAL A 347 -15.44 -19.53 10.32
C VAL A 347 -14.57 -19.69 9.09
N PHE A 348 -13.60 -18.81 8.90
CA PHE A 348 -12.53 -18.98 7.92
C PHE A 348 -11.20 -18.99 8.68
N PRO A 349 -10.37 -20.04 8.53
CA PRO A 349 -8.99 -19.99 8.98
C PRO A 349 -8.16 -19.17 8.00
N TRP A 350 -7.15 -18.47 8.55
CA TRP A 350 -5.84 -18.09 7.98
C TRP A 350 -5.41 -16.68 8.41
N GLN A 351 -4.10 -16.52 8.52
CA GLN A 351 -3.46 -15.64 9.48
C GLN A 351 -2.35 -14.82 8.83
N TRP A 352 -2.59 -13.52 8.67
CA TRP A 352 -1.59 -12.46 8.64
C TRP A 352 -2.24 -11.13 9.04
N ASP A 353 -1.46 -10.22 9.62
CA ASP A 353 -1.94 -9.26 10.61
C ASP A 353 -2.91 -8.15 10.11
N ILE A 354 -3.87 -7.82 10.99
CA ILE A 354 -4.76 -6.63 11.00
C ILE A 354 -5.93 -6.63 9.99
N THR A 355 -7.16 -6.96 10.44
CA THR A 355 -8.17 -5.96 10.92
C THR A 355 -9.30 -6.63 11.72
N LYS A 356 -10.15 -5.82 12.37
CA LYS A 356 -11.08 -6.13 13.48
C LYS A 356 -10.36 -6.43 14.81
N ASP A 357 -10.58 -5.53 15.76
CA ASP A 357 -10.43 -5.64 17.22
C ASP A 357 -9.30 -6.57 17.68
N ALA A 358 -8.16 -5.97 18.02
CA ALA A 358 -6.87 -6.66 18.14
C ALA A 358 -6.89 -7.81 19.16
N ARG A 359 -7.29 -9.00 18.70
CA ARG A 359 -7.30 -10.27 19.45
C ARG A 359 -5.91 -10.88 19.42
N PHE A 360 -5.34 -11.09 20.59
CA PHE A 360 -4.24 -12.04 20.75
C PHE A 360 -4.68 -13.14 21.71
N ALA A 361 -4.50 -14.39 21.28
CA ALA A 361 -4.38 -15.52 22.18
C ALA A 361 -2.89 -15.68 22.48
N PHE A 362 -2.54 -15.64 23.76
CA PHE A 362 -1.18 -15.83 24.22
C PHE A 362 -1.02 -17.23 24.82
N THR A 363 0.04 -17.92 24.42
CA THR A 363 0.42 -19.23 24.95
C THR A 363 1.64 -19.09 25.87
N VAL A 364 1.79 -20.01 26.81
CA VAL A 364 2.98 -20.14 27.67
C VAL A 364 4.21 -20.52 26.83
#